data_AF-A0AAU1ZNJ2-F1
#
_entry.id   AF-A0AAU1ZNJ2-F1
#
_cell.length_a   1.000
_cell.length_b   1.000
_cell.length_c   1.000
_cell.angle_alpha   90.00
_cell.angle_beta   90.00
_cell.angle_gamma   90.00
#
_symmetry.space_group_name_H-M   'P 1'
#
loop_
_entity.id
_entity.type
_entity.pdbx_description
1 polymer ?
#
loop_
_entity_poly.entity_id
_entity_poly.type
_entity_poly.pdbx_seq_one_letter_code
_entity_poly.pdbx_strand_id
1 'polypeptide(L)'
;MNDRVPERDLSRLAVPRWGRLVETGDRYEPYRLVDADGAAVVPVAVFFQELLAAGKAAATVRSYGMDLLRWWRFLHAVEVPWERATRVDARDFSCWIQLTVKPRSTAAKRRLARTVGTPNPVTGKTSPGLGYAPSTVAHSETVLRKFYDLHRDAGSGPLINPFPLDLARRSGRAHAHHNPTDAWAPERTGRYRPTVPRRIPRSIPDEWFNTLFAALPSNRDRAMIAFWISSGVRASELIGVRQCDVDSGQQLISVVRKGSRARQQVPASADAFVWLRLYQQELHGLMPRGRTQPVWWTLRRPFQPLTYHGAHRMFERVNATIGADWTLHDLRHSAAARMIRDPALTLTDVQWVLGHAHLTTTEIYLAPRQDEVVAEVLAHHARQADRHAEPAPPPPAPGYDPESMDVLFGRSS
;
A
#
# COMPACT_ATOMS: atom_id res chain seq x y z
N MET A 1 -2.07 -0.70 49.94
CA MET A 1 -0.73 -1.22 49.57
C MET A 1 -0.53 -0.87 48.10
N ASN A 2 0.31 0.13 47.83
CA ASN A 2 0.46 0.72 46.50
C ASN A 2 1.55 -0.06 45.75
N ASP A 3 1.19 -1.21 45.17
CA ASP A 3 2.09 -1.94 44.27
C ASP A 3 2.31 -1.10 43.01
N ARG A 4 3.32 -0.22 43.06
CA ARG A 4 3.86 0.41 41.87
C ARG A 4 4.45 -0.71 41.02
N VAL A 5 3.71 -1.12 39.99
CA VAL A 5 4.24 -1.93 38.90
C VAL A 5 5.52 -1.23 38.43
N PRO A 6 6.69 -1.90 38.45
CA PRO A 6 7.96 -1.26 38.13
C PRO A 6 7.87 -0.64 36.74
N GLU A 7 8.12 0.66 36.66
CA GLU A 7 8.13 1.40 35.41
C GLU A 7 9.31 0.90 34.57
N ARG A 8 9.03 0.15 33.52
CA ARG A 8 10.06 -0.41 32.64
C ARG A 8 10.66 0.70 31.79
N ASP A 9 11.98 0.82 31.75
CA ASP A 9 12.66 1.70 30.79
C ASP A 9 12.63 1.06 29.38
N LEU A 10 11.53 1.33 28.67
CA LEU A 10 11.29 0.80 27.32
C LEU A 10 12.29 1.35 26.28
N SER A 11 12.95 2.47 26.56
CA SER A 11 13.91 3.08 25.65
C SER A 11 15.24 2.32 25.59
N ARG A 12 15.58 1.63 26.70
CA ARG A 12 16.80 0.82 26.84
C ARG A 12 16.56 -0.68 26.74
N LEU A 13 15.31 -1.12 26.60
CA LEU A 13 14.95 -2.53 26.54
C LEU A 13 15.57 -3.21 25.30
N ALA A 14 16.59 -4.05 25.55
CA ALA A 14 17.23 -4.87 24.53
C ALA A 14 16.39 -6.13 24.28
N VAL A 15 15.69 -6.17 23.14
CA VAL A 15 14.89 -7.35 22.76
C VAL A 15 15.75 -8.34 21.96
N PRO A 16 16.02 -9.55 22.50
CA PRO A 16 16.87 -10.53 21.85
C PRO A 16 16.20 -11.12 20.60
N ARG A 17 17.00 -11.78 19.75
CA ARG A 17 16.51 -12.52 18.58
C ARG A 17 15.98 -13.90 18.99
N TRP A 18 15.04 -13.94 19.92
CA TRP A 18 14.34 -15.16 20.31
C TRP A 18 13.45 -15.65 19.17
N GLY A 19 13.55 -16.94 18.83
CA GLY A 19 12.70 -17.60 17.84
C GLY A 19 12.78 -17.08 16.39
N ARG A 20 12.07 -17.76 15.49
CA ARG A 20 11.94 -17.41 14.08
C ARG A 20 10.63 -17.94 13.49
N LEU A 21 10.17 -17.30 12.41
CA LEU A 21 9.07 -17.79 11.59
C LEU A 21 9.66 -18.59 10.41
N VAL A 22 9.26 -19.85 10.27
CA VAL A 22 9.77 -20.79 9.27
C VAL A 22 8.70 -21.06 8.23
N GLU A 23 9.07 -21.07 6.96
CA GLU A 23 8.22 -21.54 5.85
C GLU A 23 8.41 -23.05 5.72
N THR A 24 7.32 -23.82 5.75
CA THR A 24 7.39 -25.30 5.82
C THR A 24 7.30 -25.96 4.44
N GLY A 25 6.73 -25.26 3.45
CA GLY A 25 6.37 -25.83 2.15
C GLY A 25 5.06 -26.62 2.15
N ASP A 26 4.44 -26.86 3.31
CA ASP A 26 3.14 -27.52 3.43
C ASP A 26 1.99 -26.53 3.17
N ARG A 27 1.00 -26.95 2.39
CA ARG A 27 -0.20 -26.16 2.12
C ARG A 27 -1.09 -26.00 3.35
N TYR A 28 -1.11 -26.98 4.26
CA TYR A 28 -1.95 -26.97 5.46
C TYR A 28 -1.28 -26.31 6.65
N GLU A 29 0.03 -26.13 6.61
CA GLU A 29 0.80 -25.43 7.63
C GLU A 29 1.89 -24.54 7.00
N PRO A 30 1.56 -23.54 6.17
CA PRO A 30 2.54 -22.83 5.35
C PRO A 30 3.64 -22.12 6.14
N TYR A 31 3.34 -21.72 7.38
CA TYR A 31 4.30 -21.09 8.27
C TYR A 31 4.19 -21.65 9.68
N ARG A 32 5.33 -21.80 10.34
CA ARG A 32 5.45 -22.23 11.73
C ARG A 32 6.29 -21.23 12.52
N LEU A 33 5.77 -20.75 13.66
CA LEU A 33 6.57 -19.97 14.61
C LEU A 33 7.29 -20.95 15.54
N VAL A 34 8.61 -20.84 15.62
CA VAL A 34 9.43 -21.67 16.51
C VAL A 34 10.21 -20.79 17.49
N ASP A 35 10.47 -21.33 18.67
CA ASP A 35 11.30 -20.71 19.71
C ASP A 35 12.81 -20.80 19.39
N ALA A 36 13.65 -20.50 20.38
CA ALA A 36 15.10 -20.54 20.24
C ALA A 36 15.64 -21.96 19.98
N ASP A 37 14.99 -22.98 20.55
CA ASP A 37 15.37 -24.39 20.45
C ASP A 37 14.76 -25.07 19.22
N GLY A 38 13.88 -24.36 18.51
CA GLY A 38 13.22 -24.85 17.30
C GLY A 38 11.90 -25.56 17.58
N ALA A 39 11.42 -25.57 18.83
CA ALA A 39 10.12 -26.10 19.17
C ALA A 39 9.00 -25.15 18.73
N ALA A 40 7.87 -25.71 18.33
CA ALA A 40 6.74 -24.94 17.84
C ALA A 40 6.06 -24.16 18.97
N VAL A 41 5.78 -22.89 18.73
CA VAL A 41 4.97 -22.07 19.64
C VAL A 41 3.50 -22.47 19.47
N VAL A 42 3.07 -23.46 20.24
CA VAL A 42 1.74 -24.10 20.17
C VAL A 42 0.57 -23.12 20.06
N PRO A 43 0.42 -22.08 20.92
CA PRO A 43 -0.72 -21.16 20.80
C PRO A 43 -0.73 -20.41 19.45
N VAL A 44 0.44 -20.09 18.89
CA VAL A 44 0.53 -19.46 17.56
C VAL A 44 0.15 -20.44 16.46
N ALA A 45 0.51 -21.72 16.60
CA ALA A 45 0.11 -22.75 15.64
C ALA A 45 -1.42 -22.90 15.60
N VAL A 46 -2.09 -22.93 16.76
CA VAL A 46 -3.55 -22.96 16.86
C VAL A 46 -4.17 -21.74 16.16
N PHE A 47 -3.65 -20.54 16.44
CA PHE A 47 -4.12 -19.33 15.78
C PHE A 47 -3.91 -19.35 14.25
N PHE A 48 -2.82 -19.92 13.76
CA PHE A 48 -2.61 -20.09 12.32
C PHE A 48 -3.60 -21.06 11.69
N GLN A 49 -3.91 -22.17 12.36
CA GLN A 49 -4.91 -23.14 11.91
C GLN A 49 -6.29 -22.49 11.78
N GLU A 50 -6.71 -21.68 12.75
CA GLU A 50 -7.96 -20.91 12.70
C GLU A 50 -8.01 -19.93 11.52
N LEU A 51 -6.89 -19.24 11.24
CA LEU A 51 -6.81 -18.37 10.07
C LEU A 51 -6.95 -19.15 8.76
N LEU A 52 -6.33 -20.32 8.67
CA LEU A 52 -6.41 -21.17 7.47
C LEU A 52 -7.81 -21.76 7.30
N ALA A 53 -8.44 -22.21 8.39
CA ALA A 53 -9.83 -22.67 8.40
C ALA A 53 -10.80 -21.55 7.96
N ALA A 54 -10.53 -20.30 8.35
CA ALA A 54 -11.25 -19.11 7.89
C ALA A 54 -10.89 -18.66 6.45
N GLY A 55 -10.18 -19.51 5.69
CA GLY A 55 -9.82 -19.27 4.29
C GLY A 55 -8.79 -18.16 4.06
N LYS A 56 -8.01 -17.77 5.10
CA LYS A 56 -6.97 -16.75 4.93
C LYS A 56 -5.79 -17.30 4.14
N ALA A 57 -5.21 -16.45 3.28
CA ALA A 57 -4.06 -16.82 2.47
C ALA A 57 -2.79 -17.01 3.31
N ALA A 58 -1.86 -17.85 2.85
CA ALA A 58 -0.55 -18.05 3.48
C ALA A 58 0.23 -16.75 3.71
N ALA A 59 0.09 -15.76 2.80
CA ALA A 59 0.69 -14.44 2.99
C ALA A 59 0.14 -13.68 4.20
N THR A 60 -1.14 -13.88 4.54
CA THR A 60 -1.76 -13.32 5.76
C THR A 60 -1.19 -14.00 7.00
N VAL A 61 -1.10 -15.34 6.98
CA VAL A 61 -0.48 -16.12 8.06
C VAL A 61 0.96 -15.66 8.31
N ARG A 62 1.75 -15.48 7.25
CA ARG A 62 3.11 -14.93 7.33
C ARG A 62 3.14 -13.54 7.99
N SER A 63 2.25 -12.65 7.57
CA SER A 63 2.18 -11.29 8.10
C SER A 63 1.88 -11.31 9.61
N TYR A 64 0.86 -12.08 10.00
CA TYR A 64 0.44 -12.24 11.39
C TYR A 64 1.57 -12.88 12.21
N GLY A 65 2.23 -13.91 11.68
CA GLY A 65 3.38 -14.56 12.31
C GLY A 65 4.55 -13.62 12.57
N MET A 66 4.80 -12.64 11.70
CA MET A 66 5.85 -11.65 11.92
C MET A 66 5.50 -10.62 13.00
N ASP A 67 4.22 -10.36 13.25
CA ASP A 67 3.77 -9.52 14.37
C ASP A 67 3.82 -10.31 15.69
N LEU A 68 3.37 -11.57 15.68
CA LEU A 68 3.46 -12.48 16.83
C LEU A 68 4.92 -12.71 17.20
N LEU A 69 5.83 -12.98 16.26
CA LEU A 69 7.26 -13.11 16.55
C LEU A 69 7.84 -11.87 17.28
N ARG A 70 7.39 -10.66 16.93
CA ARG A 70 7.80 -9.44 17.63
C ARG A 70 7.28 -9.39 19.06
N TRP A 71 6.02 -9.77 19.26
CA TRP A 71 5.41 -9.84 20.58
C TRP A 71 6.06 -10.90 21.47
N TRP A 72 6.33 -12.09 20.96
CA TRP A 72 7.01 -13.13 21.74
C TRP A 72 8.42 -12.73 22.14
N ARG A 73 9.17 -12.10 21.23
CA ARG A 73 10.49 -11.56 21.57
C ARG A 73 10.41 -10.51 22.67
N PHE A 74 9.40 -9.63 22.61
CA PHE A 74 9.17 -8.65 23.65
C PHE A 74 8.81 -9.31 24.99
N LEU A 75 7.86 -10.24 24.99
CA LEU A 75 7.45 -10.99 26.18
C LEU A 75 8.62 -11.74 26.83
N HIS A 76 9.47 -12.36 26.02
CA HIS A 76 10.69 -13.01 26.50
C HIS A 76 11.66 -11.99 27.12
N ALA A 77 11.81 -10.80 26.55
CA ALA A 77 12.67 -9.75 27.09
C ALA A 77 12.16 -9.17 28.43
N VAL A 78 10.85 -9.19 28.66
CA VAL A 78 10.24 -8.72 29.92
C VAL A 78 9.87 -9.86 30.88
N GLU A 79 10.26 -11.10 30.53
CA GLU A 79 10.05 -12.32 31.33
C GLU A 79 8.58 -12.59 31.69
N VAL A 80 7.65 -12.23 30.80
CA VAL A 80 6.21 -12.47 30.98
C VAL A 80 5.74 -13.58 30.04
N PRO A 81 5.19 -14.70 30.56
CA PRO A 81 4.57 -15.69 29.69
C PRO A 81 3.29 -15.13 29.07
N TRP A 82 2.98 -15.55 27.84
CA TRP A 82 1.86 -14.99 27.07
C TRP A 82 0.50 -15.16 27.76
N GLU A 83 0.29 -16.26 28.51
CA GLU A 83 -0.93 -16.51 29.27
C GLU A 83 -1.18 -15.48 30.38
N ARG A 84 -0.11 -14.87 30.90
CA ARG A 84 -0.15 -13.91 32.01
C ARG A 84 0.02 -12.46 31.55
N ALA A 85 0.08 -12.22 30.25
CA ALA A 85 0.21 -10.88 29.72
C ALA A 85 -0.97 -10.01 30.18
N THR A 86 -0.65 -8.78 30.60
CA THR A 86 -1.62 -7.80 31.08
C THR A 86 -1.72 -6.62 30.13
N ARG A 87 -2.66 -5.71 30.41
CA ARG A 87 -2.76 -4.43 29.69
C ARG A 87 -1.51 -3.56 29.84
N VAL A 88 -0.75 -3.72 30.93
CA VAL A 88 0.51 -3.01 31.12
C VAL A 88 1.53 -3.49 30.10
N ASP A 89 1.67 -4.81 29.92
CA ASP A 89 2.58 -5.39 28.93
C ASP A 89 2.20 -5.00 27.48
N ALA A 90 0.90 -4.97 27.18
CA ALA A 90 0.40 -4.53 25.87
C ALA A 90 0.69 -3.05 25.60
N ARG A 91 0.49 -2.18 26.60
CA ARG A 91 0.84 -0.75 26.53
C ARG A 91 2.34 -0.60 26.30
N ASP A 92 3.14 -1.28 27.11
CA ASP A 92 4.59 -1.22 27.08
C ASP A 92 5.13 -1.68 25.71
N PHE A 93 4.62 -2.77 25.15
CA PHE A 93 4.97 -3.19 23.79
C PHE A 93 4.56 -2.16 22.74
N SER A 94 3.38 -1.57 22.87
CA SER A 94 2.89 -0.56 21.92
C SER A 94 3.74 0.70 21.95
N CYS A 95 4.27 1.10 23.11
CA CYS A 95 5.27 2.16 23.23
C CYS A 95 6.63 1.71 22.66
N TRP A 96 7.10 0.53 23.05
CA TRP A 96 8.38 -0.02 22.60
C TRP A 96 8.47 -0.11 21.08
N ILE A 97 7.46 -0.66 20.39
CA ILE A 97 7.51 -0.84 18.93
C ILE A 97 7.51 0.50 18.17
N GLN A 98 6.98 1.57 18.76
CA GLN A 98 7.02 2.92 18.20
C GLN A 98 8.40 3.56 18.34
N LEU A 99 9.12 3.27 19.43
CA LEU A 99 10.45 3.83 19.71
C LEU A 99 11.59 2.98 19.13
N THR A 100 11.36 1.69 18.92
CA THR A 100 12.43 0.74 18.58
C THR A 100 12.94 0.90 17.15
N VAL A 101 14.26 0.91 17.01
CA VAL A 101 14.94 0.81 15.72
C VAL A 101 14.75 -0.59 15.14
N LYS A 102 14.20 -0.68 13.93
CA LYS A 102 13.95 -1.95 13.26
C LYS A 102 15.28 -2.69 13.05
N PRO A 103 15.40 -3.97 13.45
CA PRO A 103 16.58 -4.78 13.18
C PRO A 103 16.82 -4.89 11.67
N ARG A 104 17.98 -4.41 11.21
CA ARG A 104 18.40 -4.38 9.80
C ARG A 104 19.83 -4.88 9.69
N SER A 105 20.20 -5.41 8.51
CA SER A 105 21.60 -5.74 8.22
C SER A 105 22.48 -4.49 8.24
N THR A 106 23.77 -4.64 8.50
CA THR A 106 24.74 -3.51 8.58
C THR A 106 24.76 -2.69 7.28
N ALA A 107 24.71 -3.36 6.13
CA ALA A 107 24.63 -2.71 4.83
C ALA A 107 23.33 -1.87 4.67
N ALA A 108 22.19 -2.41 5.11
CA ALA A 108 20.92 -1.70 5.07
C ALA A 108 20.90 -0.51 6.05
N LYS A 109 21.52 -0.63 7.23
CA LYS A 109 21.69 0.47 8.19
C LYS A 109 22.52 1.60 7.60
N ARG A 110 23.70 1.30 7.03
CA ARG A 110 24.58 2.29 6.39
C ARG A 110 23.88 3.03 5.24
N ARG A 111 23.16 2.31 4.38
CA ARG A 111 22.42 2.94 3.27
C ARG A 111 21.35 3.88 3.81
N LEU A 112 20.60 3.44 4.82
CA LEU A 112 19.52 4.22 5.38
C LEU A 112 20.02 5.45 6.13
N ALA A 113 21.08 5.33 6.92
CA ALA A 113 21.68 6.45 7.66
C ALA A 113 22.08 7.64 6.76
N ARG A 114 22.42 7.38 5.49
CA ARG A 114 22.75 8.42 4.51
C ARG A 114 21.54 9.20 3.98
N THR A 115 20.33 8.67 4.16
CA THR A 115 19.12 9.23 3.54
C THR A 115 18.00 9.51 4.54
N VAL A 116 18.11 9.07 5.81
CA VAL A 116 17.09 9.31 6.84
C VAL A 116 16.80 10.80 6.96
N GLY A 117 15.51 11.15 6.95
CA GLY A 117 15.05 12.52 7.16
C GLY A 117 15.12 13.42 5.93
N THR A 118 15.90 13.05 4.90
CA THR A 118 15.98 13.81 3.65
C THR A 118 14.99 13.26 2.61
N PRO A 119 14.15 14.12 1.99
CA PRO A 119 13.39 13.75 0.81
C PRO A 119 14.33 13.38 -0.35
N ASN A 120 13.99 12.33 -1.09
CA ASN A 120 14.65 12.04 -2.35
C ASN A 120 14.43 13.23 -3.32
N PRO A 121 15.48 13.74 -4.00
CA PRO A 121 15.38 14.95 -4.83
C PRO A 121 14.54 14.75 -6.10
N VAL A 122 14.45 13.52 -6.61
CA VAL A 122 13.70 13.17 -7.81
C VAL A 122 12.22 12.96 -7.49
N THR A 123 11.94 12.25 -6.40
CA THR A 123 10.58 11.75 -6.12
C THR A 123 9.88 12.48 -4.98
N GLY A 124 10.61 13.32 -4.22
CA GLY A 124 10.14 13.94 -2.98
C GLY A 124 9.82 12.92 -1.87
N LYS A 125 10.21 11.64 -2.01
CA LYS A 125 9.92 10.63 -1.00
C LYS A 125 10.84 10.80 0.21
N THR A 126 10.26 11.05 1.37
CA THR A 126 11.00 10.96 2.63
C THR A 126 11.47 9.53 2.83
N SER A 127 12.77 9.36 3.05
CA SER A 127 13.31 8.04 3.35
C SER A 127 12.63 7.43 4.57
N PRO A 128 12.39 6.11 4.58
CA PRO A 128 11.82 5.44 5.74
C PRO A 128 12.64 5.70 7.00
N GLY A 129 11.97 5.92 8.13
CA GLY A 129 12.65 6.06 9.42
C GLY A 129 13.43 4.79 9.85
N LEU A 130 14.26 4.97 10.88
CA LEU A 130 14.99 3.87 11.51
C LEU A 130 14.05 2.87 12.23
N GLY A 131 12.90 3.35 12.73
CA GLY A 131 11.90 2.54 13.44
C GLY A 131 10.91 1.80 12.55
N TYR A 132 9.88 1.23 13.19
CA TYR A 132 8.74 0.63 12.50
C TYR A 132 7.79 1.71 11.98
N ALA A 133 7.14 1.45 10.84
CA ALA A 133 6.16 2.38 10.29
C ALA A 133 4.86 2.36 11.15
N PRO A 134 4.12 3.49 11.27
CA PRO A 134 2.86 3.53 12.01
C PRO A 134 1.85 2.46 11.56
N SER A 135 1.80 2.16 10.26
CA SER A 135 0.97 1.09 9.71
C SER A 135 1.37 -0.31 10.19
N THR A 136 2.67 -0.54 10.44
CA THR A 136 3.17 -1.81 11.00
C THR A 136 2.79 -1.94 12.47
N VAL A 137 2.88 -0.85 13.23
CA VAL A 137 2.44 -0.81 14.64
C VAL A 137 0.94 -1.06 14.75
N ALA A 138 0.15 -0.37 13.93
CA ALA A 138 -1.30 -0.58 13.86
C ALA A 138 -1.68 -2.00 13.43
N HIS A 139 -0.93 -2.60 12.50
CA HIS A 139 -1.14 -4.00 12.12
C HIS A 139 -0.83 -4.96 13.28
N SER A 140 0.29 -4.72 13.98
CA SER A 140 0.71 -5.52 15.14
C SER A 140 -0.36 -5.53 16.23
N GLU A 141 -0.88 -4.35 16.59
CA GLU A 141 -1.98 -4.23 17.57
C GLU A 141 -3.18 -5.10 17.15
N THR A 142 -3.60 -5.03 15.88
CA THR A 142 -4.76 -5.78 15.41
C THR A 142 -4.55 -7.28 15.44
N VAL A 143 -3.35 -7.74 15.07
CA VAL A 143 -3.01 -9.16 15.10
C VAL A 143 -3.01 -9.66 16.54
N LEU A 144 -2.38 -8.93 17.46
CA LEU A 144 -2.29 -9.30 18.86
C LEU A 144 -3.66 -9.30 19.54
N ARG A 145 -4.49 -8.29 19.26
CA ARG A 145 -5.87 -8.28 19.73
C ARG A 145 -6.64 -9.51 19.26
N LYS A 146 -6.58 -9.85 17.97
CA LYS A 146 -7.26 -11.03 17.42
C LYS A 146 -6.74 -12.34 18.02
N PHE A 147 -5.42 -12.44 18.21
CA PHE A 147 -4.79 -13.59 18.83
C PHE A 147 -5.32 -13.79 20.26
N TYR A 148 -5.33 -12.73 21.08
CA TYR A 148 -5.84 -12.82 22.45
C TYR A 148 -7.36 -12.95 22.52
N ASP A 149 -8.12 -12.41 21.56
CA ASP A 149 -9.57 -12.65 21.47
C ASP A 149 -9.84 -14.15 21.25
N LEU A 150 -9.13 -14.80 20.31
CA LEU A 150 -9.25 -16.24 20.09
C LEU A 150 -8.95 -17.04 21.37
N HIS A 151 -7.81 -16.79 22.01
CA HIS A 151 -7.40 -17.57 23.18
C HIS A 151 -8.22 -17.27 24.44
N ARG A 152 -8.78 -16.06 24.57
CA ARG A 152 -9.77 -15.74 25.60
C ARG A 152 -11.04 -16.56 25.39
N ASP A 153 -11.56 -16.58 24.16
CA ASP A 153 -12.80 -17.28 23.83
C ASP A 153 -12.64 -18.81 23.97
N ALA A 154 -11.43 -19.33 23.73
CA ALA A 154 -11.07 -20.74 23.96
C ALA A 154 -10.65 -21.07 25.42
N GLY A 155 -10.61 -20.09 26.33
CA GLY A 155 -10.20 -20.30 27.73
C GLY A 155 -8.72 -20.68 27.94
N SER A 156 -7.87 -20.51 26.93
CA SER A 156 -6.44 -20.86 26.98
C SER A 156 -5.50 -19.67 27.22
N GLY A 157 -6.02 -18.44 27.15
CA GLY A 157 -5.29 -17.21 27.38
C GLY A 157 -5.68 -16.48 28.67
N PRO A 158 -5.20 -15.24 28.87
CA PRO A 158 -5.61 -14.41 30.01
C PRO A 158 -7.12 -14.14 29.98
N LEU A 159 -7.74 -14.06 31.17
CA LEU A 159 -9.17 -13.74 31.34
C LEU A 159 -9.57 -12.42 30.67
N ILE A 160 -8.64 -11.48 30.57
CA ILE A 160 -8.84 -10.17 29.94
C ILE A 160 -7.89 -10.06 28.77
N ASN A 161 -8.42 -9.69 27.60
CA ASN A 161 -7.59 -9.39 26.44
C ASN A 161 -6.64 -8.21 26.76
N PRO A 162 -5.31 -8.41 26.67
CA PRO A 162 -4.30 -7.36 26.91
C PRO A 162 -4.43 -6.18 25.95
N PHE A 163 -4.95 -6.41 24.74
CA PHE A 163 -5.17 -5.42 23.68
C PHE A 163 -6.67 -5.12 23.51
N PRO A 164 -7.30 -4.38 24.44
CA PRO A 164 -8.74 -4.11 24.36
C PRO A 164 -9.07 -3.14 23.23
N LEU A 165 -10.34 -3.17 22.82
CA LEU A 165 -10.93 -2.12 22.01
C LEU A 165 -11.01 -0.81 22.79
N ASP A 166 -10.94 0.31 22.07
CA ASP A 166 -11.17 1.62 22.66
C ASP A 166 -12.67 1.81 22.95
N LEU A 167 -13.04 1.72 24.23
CA LEU A 167 -14.43 1.87 24.68
C LEU A 167 -14.92 3.32 24.59
N ALA A 168 -14.02 4.32 24.60
CA ALA A 168 -14.38 5.73 24.50
C ALA A 168 -14.83 6.11 23.07
N ARG A 169 -14.42 5.32 22.07
CA ARG A 169 -14.86 5.46 20.67
C ARG A 169 -16.16 4.70 20.37
N ARG A 170 -16.90 4.28 21.41
CA ARG A 170 -18.28 3.77 21.28
C ARG A 170 -19.23 4.93 20.96
N SER A 171 -19.37 5.31 19.69
CA SER A 171 -20.58 5.99 19.25
C SER A 171 -21.68 4.94 19.03
N GLY A 172 -22.29 4.46 20.12
CA GLY A 172 -23.49 3.60 20.07
C GLY A 172 -23.28 2.07 20.08
N ARG A 173 -24.40 1.34 20.16
CA ARG A 173 -24.46 -0.14 20.07
C ARG A 173 -23.96 -0.59 18.69
N ALA A 174 -23.18 -1.68 18.65
CA ALA A 174 -22.94 -2.36 17.38
C ALA A 174 -24.29 -2.81 16.80
N HIS A 175 -24.51 -2.53 15.51
CA HIS A 175 -25.78 -2.74 14.81
C HIS A 175 -26.94 -1.80 15.19
N ALA A 176 -26.69 -0.66 15.84
CA ALA A 176 -27.67 0.43 15.82
C ALA A 176 -27.83 0.90 14.37
N HIS A 177 -29.08 0.97 13.88
CA HIS A 177 -29.45 1.31 12.50
C HIS A 177 -28.54 2.39 11.91
N HIS A 178 -27.60 1.98 11.04
CA HIS A 178 -26.76 2.93 10.31
C HIS A 178 -27.65 3.64 9.31
N ASN A 179 -27.86 4.95 9.48
CA ASN A 179 -28.57 5.75 8.50
C ASN A 179 -27.72 5.76 7.20
N PRO A 180 -28.26 5.38 6.03
CA PRO A 180 -27.50 5.33 4.78
C PRO A 180 -26.86 6.67 4.36
N THR A 181 -27.35 7.80 4.89
CA THR A 181 -26.80 9.14 4.66
C THR A 181 -25.67 9.52 5.62
N ASP A 182 -25.45 8.77 6.70
CA ASP A 182 -24.34 9.03 7.62
C ASP A 182 -23.03 8.52 7.02
N ALA A 183 -21.95 9.26 7.24
CA ALA A 183 -20.62 8.80 6.86
C ALA A 183 -20.29 7.51 7.62
N TRP A 184 -19.82 6.48 6.91
CA TRP A 184 -19.40 5.22 7.50
C TRP A 184 -18.33 5.44 8.57
N ALA A 185 -18.71 5.31 9.84
CA ALA A 185 -17.78 5.40 10.96
C ALA A 185 -16.98 4.10 11.05
N PRO A 186 -15.63 4.15 11.10
CA PRO A 186 -14.84 2.93 11.24
C PRO A 186 -15.16 2.25 12.57
N GLU A 187 -15.66 1.01 12.50
CA GLU A 187 -15.90 0.17 13.67
C GLU A 187 -14.62 0.00 14.52
N ARG A 188 -14.82 0.05 15.84
CA ARG A 188 -14.01 -0.60 16.90
C ARG A 188 -12.50 -0.59 16.64
N THR A 189 -11.87 0.56 16.83
CA THR A 189 -10.40 0.67 16.83
C THR A 189 -9.81 0.15 18.14
N GLY A 190 -8.62 -0.46 18.07
CA GLY A 190 -7.88 -0.89 19.25
C GLY A 190 -7.34 0.28 20.05
N ARG A 191 -7.33 0.16 21.38
CA ARG A 191 -6.91 1.23 22.29
C ARG A 191 -5.49 1.73 22.05
N TYR A 192 -4.58 0.83 21.67
CA TYR A 192 -3.18 1.13 21.43
C TYR A 192 -2.83 1.31 19.95
N ARG A 193 -3.85 1.40 19.09
CA ARG A 193 -3.64 1.57 17.64
C ARG A 193 -3.22 3.02 17.35
N PRO A 194 -2.02 3.26 16.80
CA PRO A 194 -1.60 4.62 16.47
C PRO A 194 -2.38 5.16 15.28
N THR A 195 -2.47 6.47 15.19
CA THR A 195 -2.98 7.16 14.00
C THR A 195 -2.02 6.91 12.84
N VAL A 196 -2.55 6.34 11.76
CA VAL A 196 -1.79 6.14 10.52
C VAL A 196 -2.08 7.34 9.61
N PRO A 197 -1.09 8.18 9.29
CA PRO A 197 -1.31 9.31 8.40
C PRO A 197 -1.74 8.80 7.03
N ARG A 198 -2.83 9.38 6.49
CA ARG A 198 -3.24 9.12 5.11
C ARG A 198 -2.19 9.70 4.17
N ARG A 199 -1.70 8.88 3.25
CA ARG A 199 -0.75 9.30 2.22
C ARG A 199 -1.50 9.47 0.91
N ILE A 200 -1.35 10.63 0.29
CA ILE A 200 -1.85 10.85 -1.06
C ILE A 200 -1.05 9.94 -2.00
N PRO A 201 -1.71 9.11 -2.83
CA PRO A 201 -1.02 8.32 -3.84
C PRO A 201 -0.19 9.23 -4.75
N ARG A 202 1.06 8.85 -4.98
CA ARG A 202 1.94 9.59 -5.90
C ARG A 202 1.95 8.91 -7.26
N SER A 203 1.80 9.69 -8.32
CA SER A 203 2.08 9.25 -9.69
C SER A 203 3.48 9.68 -10.13
N ILE A 204 4.06 8.91 -11.04
CA ILE A 204 5.32 9.20 -11.70
C ILE A 204 5.02 10.22 -12.81
N PRO A 205 5.65 11.41 -12.80
CA PRO A 205 5.50 12.37 -13.89
C PRO A 205 5.96 11.80 -15.23
N ASP A 206 5.38 12.25 -16.34
CA ASP A 206 5.61 11.65 -17.66
C ASP A 206 7.07 11.79 -18.13
N GLU A 207 7.71 12.93 -17.85
CA GLU A 207 9.15 13.17 -18.11
C GLU A 207 10.05 12.14 -17.41
N TRP A 208 9.74 11.84 -16.15
CA TRP A 208 10.46 10.88 -15.33
C TRP A 208 10.15 9.45 -15.74
N PHE A 209 8.91 9.18 -16.16
CA PHE A 209 8.54 7.89 -16.71
C PHE A 209 9.32 7.60 -17.99
N ASN A 210 9.44 8.56 -18.91
CA ASN A 210 10.22 8.40 -20.14
C ASN A 210 11.70 8.12 -19.85
N THR A 211 12.27 8.87 -18.90
CA THR A 211 13.65 8.66 -18.43
C THR A 211 13.84 7.26 -17.83
N LEU A 212 12.90 6.85 -16.97
CA LEU A 212 12.89 5.52 -16.38
C LEU A 212 12.76 4.42 -17.44
N PHE A 213 11.89 4.61 -18.42
CA PHE A 213 11.62 3.64 -19.48
C PHE A 213 12.83 3.48 -20.42
N ALA A 214 13.50 4.58 -20.76
CA ALA A 214 14.73 4.57 -21.55
C ALA A 214 15.88 3.85 -20.83
N ALA A 215 15.96 3.96 -19.50
CA ALA A 215 16.99 3.32 -18.68
C ALA A 215 16.79 1.79 -18.52
N LEU A 216 15.68 1.21 -18.98
CA LEU A 216 15.43 -0.23 -18.88
C LEU A 216 16.37 -1.01 -19.81
N PRO A 217 17.14 -1.99 -19.30
CA PRO A 217 18.17 -2.66 -20.10
C PRO A 217 17.64 -3.77 -21.01
N SER A 218 16.37 -4.19 -20.86
CA SER A 218 15.83 -5.35 -21.58
C SER A 218 14.40 -5.13 -22.06
N ASN A 219 14.04 -5.78 -23.16
CA ASN A 219 12.68 -5.73 -23.70
C ASN A 219 11.66 -6.40 -22.77
N ARG A 220 12.07 -7.40 -21.97
CA ARG A 220 11.25 -7.94 -20.88
C ARG A 220 10.84 -6.84 -19.91
N ASP A 221 11.81 -6.09 -19.41
CA ASP A 221 11.56 -5.08 -18.38
C ASP A 221 10.72 -3.92 -18.94
N ARG A 222 10.96 -3.53 -20.21
CA ARG A 222 10.11 -2.58 -20.96
C ARG A 222 8.68 -3.08 -21.08
N ALA A 223 8.47 -4.32 -21.49
CA ALA A 223 7.14 -4.91 -21.60
C ALA A 223 6.41 -4.92 -20.25
N MET A 224 7.08 -5.34 -19.17
CA MET A 224 6.48 -5.35 -17.83
C MET A 224 6.04 -3.96 -17.37
N ILE A 225 6.89 -2.94 -17.55
CA ILE A 225 6.58 -1.57 -17.14
C ILE A 225 5.48 -0.97 -18.02
N ALA A 226 5.50 -1.24 -19.33
CA ALA A 226 4.42 -0.84 -20.24
C ALA A 226 3.07 -1.42 -19.82
N PHE A 227 3.01 -2.72 -19.48
CA PHE A 227 1.78 -3.32 -18.96
C PHE A 227 1.33 -2.69 -17.64
N TRP A 228 2.23 -2.46 -16.69
CA TRP A 228 1.84 -1.88 -15.40
C TRP A 228 1.30 -0.46 -15.52
N ILE A 229 1.93 0.37 -16.35
CA ILE A 229 1.51 1.77 -16.51
C ILE A 229 0.21 1.91 -17.31
N SER A 230 -0.10 0.96 -18.21
CA SER A 230 -1.30 1.02 -19.04
C SER A 230 -2.52 0.31 -18.42
N SER A 231 -2.32 -0.87 -17.81
CA SER A 231 -3.43 -1.71 -17.32
C SER A 231 -3.77 -1.47 -15.85
N GLY A 232 -2.86 -0.86 -15.09
CA GLY A 232 -3.00 -0.63 -13.66
C GLY A 232 -3.11 -1.90 -12.80
N VAL A 233 -2.86 -3.12 -13.33
CA VAL A 233 -2.94 -4.37 -12.55
C VAL A 233 -1.88 -4.44 -11.45
N ARG A 234 -2.11 -5.24 -10.40
CA ARG A 234 -1.11 -5.39 -9.33
C ARG A 234 0.14 -6.10 -9.84
N ALA A 235 1.29 -5.77 -9.27
CA ALA A 235 2.56 -6.41 -9.60
C ALA A 235 2.52 -7.94 -9.54
N SER A 236 1.94 -8.51 -8.47
CA SER A 236 1.79 -9.96 -8.35
C SER A 236 0.80 -10.57 -9.35
N GLU A 237 -0.20 -9.81 -9.79
CA GLU A 237 -1.20 -10.26 -10.78
C GLU A 237 -0.53 -10.37 -12.15
N LEU A 238 0.20 -9.34 -12.58
CA LEU A 238 0.92 -9.36 -13.87
C LEU A 238 1.98 -10.48 -13.92
N ILE A 239 2.77 -10.63 -12.86
CA ILE A 239 3.83 -11.64 -12.79
C ILE A 239 3.25 -13.07 -12.89
N GLY A 240 2.03 -13.28 -12.40
CA GLY A 240 1.34 -14.57 -12.46
C GLY A 240 0.68 -14.91 -13.80
N VAL A 241 0.70 -14.02 -14.79
CA VAL A 241 0.07 -14.22 -16.11
C VAL A 241 0.78 -15.36 -16.86
N ARG A 242 -0.01 -16.24 -17.48
CA ARG A 242 0.44 -17.35 -18.31
C ARG A 242 0.30 -17.03 -19.80
N GLN A 243 0.97 -17.78 -20.66
CA GLN A 243 0.95 -17.52 -22.10
C GLN A 243 -0.48 -17.56 -22.69
N CYS A 244 -1.36 -18.43 -22.17
CA CYS A 244 -2.78 -18.48 -22.58
C CYS A 244 -3.65 -17.32 -22.10
N ASP A 245 -3.13 -16.50 -21.20
CA ASP A 245 -3.88 -15.40 -20.60
C ASP A 245 -3.71 -14.10 -21.39
N VAL A 246 -2.83 -14.08 -22.40
CA VAL A 246 -2.54 -12.92 -23.25
C VAL A 246 -3.32 -13.04 -24.55
N ASP A 247 -4.18 -12.08 -24.82
CA ASP A 247 -4.84 -11.89 -26.12
C ASP A 247 -4.31 -10.60 -26.76
N SER A 248 -3.29 -10.73 -27.60
CA SER A 248 -2.70 -9.59 -28.30
C SER A 248 -3.60 -9.01 -29.40
N GLY A 249 -4.55 -9.79 -29.92
CA GLY A 249 -5.46 -9.33 -30.96
C GLY A 249 -6.51 -8.36 -30.41
N GLN A 250 -6.98 -8.62 -29.20
CA GLN A 250 -7.94 -7.76 -28.49
C GLN A 250 -7.28 -6.80 -27.51
N GLN A 251 -5.95 -6.82 -27.38
CA GLN A 251 -5.19 -6.03 -26.40
C GLN A 251 -5.60 -6.29 -24.94
N LEU A 252 -5.92 -7.56 -24.61
CA LEU A 252 -6.38 -7.98 -23.29
C LEU A 252 -5.37 -8.90 -22.59
N ILE A 253 -5.28 -8.76 -21.27
CA ILE A 253 -4.61 -9.72 -20.40
C ILE A 253 -5.59 -10.26 -19.35
N SER A 254 -5.63 -11.58 -19.18
CA SER A 254 -6.41 -12.23 -18.13
C SER A 254 -5.59 -12.32 -16.84
N VAL A 255 -6.06 -11.67 -15.78
CA VAL A 255 -5.42 -11.73 -14.46
C VAL A 255 -6.32 -12.41 -13.43
N VAL A 256 -5.70 -13.09 -12.47
CA VAL A 256 -6.41 -13.64 -11.30
C VAL A 256 -6.32 -12.63 -10.17
N ARG A 257 -7.46 -12.04 -9.79
CA ARG A 257 -7.51 -10.98 -8.77
C ARG A 257 -7.13 -11.50 -7.39
N LYS A 258 -6.27 -10.74 -6.69
CA LYS A 258 -5.92 -11.04 -5.30
C LYS A 258 -7.17 -10.96 -4.41
N GLY A 259 -7.40 -11.98 -3.58
CA GLY A 259 -8.55 -12.04 -2.68
C GLY A 259 -9.70 -12.82 -3.28
N SER A 260 -10.45 -12.22 -4.21
CA SER A 260 -11.61 -12.89 -4.84
C SER A 260 -11.24 -14.11 -5.68
N ARG A 261 -10.00 -14.18 -6.16
CA ARG A 261 -9.51 -15.19 -7.12
C ARG A 261 -10.32 -15.22 -8.42
N ALA A 262 -11.10 -14.17 -8.70
CA ALA A 262 -11.82 -14.03 -9.95
C ALA A 262 -10.84 -13.81 -11.10
N ARG A 263 -11.09 -14.46 -12.23
CA ARG A 263 -10.37 -14.21 -13.48
C ARG A 263 -11.02 -13.00 -14.15
N GLN A 264 -10.23 -12.00 -14.50
CA GLN A 264 -10.70 -10.79 -15.15
C GLN A 264 -9.80 -10.45 -16.34
N GLN A 265 -10.40 -10.13 -17.47
CA GLN A 265 -9.68 -9.56 -18.61
C GLN A 265 -9.53 -8.05 -18.41
N VAL A 266 -8.32 -7.54 -18.61
CA VAL A 266 -7.98 -6.14 -18.42
C VAL A 266 -7.27 -5.63 -19.67
N PRO A 267 -7.66 -4.46 -20.21
CA PRO A 267 -6.99 -3.88 -21.36
C PRO A 267 -5.58 -3.40 -20.99
N ALA A 268 -4.70 -3.41 -21.99
CA ALA A 268 -3.38 -2.81 -21.92
C ALA A 268 -3.06 -2.08 -23.23
N SER A 269 -2.10 -1.16 -23.22
CA SER A 269 -1.77 -0.40 -24.42
C SER A 269 -1.17 -1.28 -25.51
N ALA A 270 -1.37 -0.91 -26.77
CA ALA A 270 -0.77 -1.56 -27.93
C ALA A 270 0.76 -1.72 -27.76
N ASP A 271 1.43 -0.67 -27.29
CA ASP A 271 2.87 -0.65 -27.03
C ASP A 271 3.31 -1.77 -26.06
N ALA A 272 2.51 -2.06 -25.02
CA ALA A 272 2.84 -3.14 -24.09
C ALA A 272 2.94 -4.50 -24.80
N PHE A 273 2.06 -4.75 -25.77
CA PHE A 273 2.09 -5.96 -26.59
C PHE A 273 3.22 -5.96 -27.62
N VAL A 274 3.62 -4.80 -28.15
CA VAL A 274 4.81 -4.67 -29.00
C VAL A 274 6.06 -5.09 -28.24
N TRP A 275 6.26 -4.53 -27.04
CA TRP A 275 7.40 -4.89 -26.20
C TRP A 275 7.36 -6.36 -25.76
N LEU A 276 6.16 -6.88 -25.46
CA LEU A 276 5.99 -8.30 -25.16
C LEU A 276 6.46 -9.18 -26.32
N ARG A 277 6.09 -8.82 -27.55
CA ARG A 277 6.48 -9.57 -28.73
C ARG A 277 7.99 -9.53 -28.94
N LEU A 278 8.62 -8.37 -28.78
CA LEU A 278 10.09 -8.23 -28.87
C LEU A 278 10.79 -9.12 -27.84
N TYR A 279 10.33 -9.10 -26.58
CA TYR A 279 10.83 -9.98 -25.53
C TYR A 279 10.67 -11.48 -25.86
N GLN A 280 9.51 -11.88 -26.39
CA GLN A 280 9.26 -13.27 -26.78
C GLN A 280 10.15 -13.72 -27.94
N GLN A 281 10.48 -12.81 -28.87
CA GLN A 281 11.40 -13.09 -29.98
C GLN A 281 12.85 -13.26 -29.48
N GLU A 282 13.32 -12.42 -28.55
CA GLU A 282 14.67 -12.52 -27.97
C GLU A 282 14.92 -13.87 -27.28
N LEU A 283 13.89 -14.42 -26.63
CA LEU A 283 13.99 -15.68 -25.90
C LEU A 283 13.40 -16.87 -26.67
N HIS A 284 13.13 -16.69 -27.96
CA HIS A 284 12.59 -17.73 -28.82
C HIS A 284 13.53 -18.94 -28.88
N GLY A 285 13.00 -20.12 -28.57
CA GLY A 285 13.78 -21.37 -28.53
C GLY A 285 14.61 -21.57 -27.25
N LEU A 286 14.69 -20.57 -26.36
CA LEU A 286 15.41 -20.67 -25.10
C LEU A 286 14.51 -21.04 -23.91
N MET A 287 13.20 -20.86 -24.06
CA MET A 287 12.22 -21.01 -22.99
C MET A 287 11.24 -22.14 -23.26
N PRO A 288 10.73 -22.78 -22.20
CA PRO A 288 9.63 -23.72 -22.32
C PRO A 288 8.42 -23.09 -23.01
N ARG A 289 7.90 -23.76 -24.03
CA ARG A 289 6.65 -23.39 -24.70
C ARG A 289 5.49 -24.13 -24.06
N GLY A 290 4.35 -23.45 -23.97
CA GLY A 290 3.11 -24.08 -23.54
C GLY A 290 2.11 -23.06 -23.04
N ARG A 291 0.83 -23.32 -23.29
CA ARG A 291 -0.29 -22.45 -22.89
C ARG A 291 -0.25 -22.10 -21.40
N THR A 292 0.12 -23.06 -20.56
CA THR A 292 0.17 -22.91 -19.10
C THR A 292 1.48 -22.35 -18.56
N GLN A 293 2.49 -22.16 -19.41
CA GLN A 293 3.78 -21.63 -19.00
C GLN A 293 3.64 -20.15 -18.60
N PRO A 294 4.41 -19.67 -17.62
CA PRO A 294 4.48 -18.24 -17.29
C PRO A 294 4.86 -17.39 -18.50
N VAL A 295 4.38 -16.15 -18.53
CA VAL A 295 4.86 -15.16 -19.52
C VAL A 295 6.24 -14.63 -19.12
N TRP A 296 6.43 -14.35 -17.84
CA TRP A 296 7.61 -13.64 -17.34
C TRP A 296 8.63 -14.59 -16.74
N TRP A 297 9.86 -14.54 -17.26
CA TRP A 297 10.95 -15.39 -16.81
C TRP A 297 12.20 -14.56 -16.48
N THR A 298 13.15 -15.16 -15.77
CA THR A 298 14.47 -14.58 -15.54
C THR A 298 15.25 -14.45 -16.85
N LEU A 299 16.17 -13.48 -16.93
CA LEU A 299 17.03 -13.31 -18.11
C LEU A 299 18.34 -14.11 -18.03
N ARG A 300 18.65 -14.68 -16.86
CA ARG A 300 19.87 -15.45 -16.62
C ARG A 300 19.53 -16.93 -16.55
N ARG A 301 20.43 -17.76 -17.10
CA ARG A 301 20.36 -19.22 -16.98
C ARG A 301 20.72 -19.65 -15.54
N PRO A 302 20.11 -20.73 -15.02
CA PRO A 302 18.96 -21.43 -15.59
C PRO A 302 17.71 -20.54 -15.58
N PHE A 303 16.92 -20.60 -16.66
CA PHE A 303 15.70 -19.80 -16.77
C PHE A 303 14.66 -20.31 -15.76
N GLN A 304 14.12 -19.39 -14.97
CA GLN A 304 13.11 -19.66 -13.96
C GLN A 304 11.95 -18.67 -14.10
N PRO A 305 10.73 -19.04 -13.68
CA PRO A 305 9.63 -18.09 -13.60
C PRO A 305 10.01 -16.86 -12.77
N LEU A 306 9.69 -15.67 -13.28
CA LEU A 306 10.03 -14.44 -12.59
C LEU A 306 9.24 -14.33 -11.29
N THR A 307 9.92 -14.03 -10.19
CA THR A 307 9.27 -13.81 -8.90
C THR A 307 9.02 -12.32 -8.66
N TYR A 308 8.09 -12.00 -7.76
CA TYR A 308 7.89 -10.62 -7.29
C TYR A 308 9.19 -9.99 -6.78
N HIS A 309 10.02 -10.76 -6.07
CA HIS A 309 11.32 -10.27 -5.62
C HIS A 309 12.25 -9.94 -6.81
N GLY A 310 12.29 -10.78 -7.85
CA GLY A 310 13.06 -10.52 -9.06
C GLY A 310 12.63 -9.23 -9.77
N ALA A 311 11.32 -9.03 -9.93
CA ALA A 311 10.74 -7.81 -10.49
C ALA A 311 11.04 -6.57 -9.64
N HIS A 312 10.91 -6.68 -8.31
CA HIS A 312 11.25 -5.60 -7.38
C HIS A 312 12.73 -5.21 -7.47
N ARG A 313 13.64 -6.20 -7.51
CA ARG A 313 15.08 -5.97 -7.67
C ARG A 313 15.42 -5.36 -9.02
N MET A 314 14.70 -5.71 -10.08
CA MET A 314 14.82 -5.04 -11.38
C MET A 314 14.47 -3.57 -11.27
N PHE A 315 13.33 -3.24 -10.66
CA PHE A 315 12.89 -1.86 -10.51
C PHE A 315 13.82 -1.03 -9.61
N GLU A 316 14.33 -1.62 -8.51
CA GLU A 316 15.35 -0.98 -7.66
C GLU A 316 16.62 -0.62 -8.44
N ARG A 317 17.06 -1.47 -9.38
CA ARG A 317 18.26 -1.17 -10.19
C ARG A 317 18.05 0.02 -11.11
N VAL A 318 16.92 0.08 -11.79
CA VAL A 318 16.60 1.18 -12.71
C VAL A 318 16.43 2.49 -11.95
N ASN A 319 15.73 2.46 -10.81
CA ASN A 319 15.64 3.59 -9.90
C ASN A 319 17.01 4.11 -9.45
N ALA A 320 17.94 3.21 -9.12
CA ALA A 320 19.28 3.61 -8.71
C ALA A 320 20.05 4.32 -9.83
N THR A 321 19.82 3.97 -11.10
CA THR A 321 20.43 4.63 -12.26
C THR A 321 19.98 6.08 -12.42
N ILE A 322 18.72 6.36 -12.11
CA ILE A 322 18.11 7.69 -12.29
C ILE A 322 17.97 8.48 -10.98
N GLY A 323 18.51 7.95 -9.87
CA GLY A 323 18.44 8.59 -8.55
C GLY A 323 17.04 8.59 -7.89
N ALA A 324 16.09 7.81 -8.41
CA ALA A 324 14.72 7.74 -7.92
C ALA A 324 14.51 6.62 -6.88
N ASP A 325 13.33 6.58 -6.26
CA ASP A 325 12.91 5.54 -5.33
C ASP A 325 11.40 5.18 -5.50
N TRP A 326 10.92 5.19 -6.74
CA TRP A 326 9.58 4.70 -7.04
C TRP A 326 9.45 3.21 -6.69
N THR A 327 8.24 2.78 -6.44
CA THR A 327 7.85 1.41 -6.18
C THR A 327 6.94 0.91 -7.29
N LEU A 328 6.81 -0.41 -7.42
CA LEU A 328 5.86 -0.99 -8.39
C LEU A 328 4.40 -0.53 -8.13
N HIS A 329 4.07 -0.11 -6.92
CA HIS A 329 2.75 0.46 -6.63
C HIS A 329 2.59 1.88 -7.17
N ASP A 330 3.68 2.66 -7.29
CA ASP A 330 3.60 4.01 -7.89
C ASP A 330 3.27 3.93 -9.39
N LEU A 331 3.69 2.87 -10.10
CA LEU A 331 3.25 2.61 -11.48
C LEU A 331 1.72 2.43 -11.55
N ARG A 332 1.14 1.66 -10.63
CA ARG A 332 -0.31 1.49 -10.54
C ARG A 332 -1.02 2.78 -10.17
N HIS A 333 -0.47 3.56 -9.23
CA HIS A 333 -1.01 4.87 -8.87
C HIS A 333 -0.98 5.83 -10.06
N SER A 334 0.07 5.76 -10.88
CA SER A 334 0.20 6.54 -12.11
C SER A 334 -0.84 6.14 -13.15
N ALA A 335 -1.04 4.83 -13.37
CA ALA A 335 -2.08 4.32 -14.25
C ALA A 335 -3.47 4.78 -13.81
N ALA A 336 -3.78 4.65 -12.52
CA ALA A 336 -5.04 5.11 -11.95
C ALA A 336 -5.26 6.62 -12.11
N ALA A 337 -4.24 7.43 -11.83
CA ALA A 337 -4.31 8.88 -11.96
C ALA A 337 -4.44 9.33 -13.44
N ARG A 338 -3.90 8.58 -14.40
CA ARG A 338 -4.09 8.85 -15.83
C ARG A 338 -5.52 8.51 -16.26
N MET A 339 -6.04 7.35 -15.87
CA MET A 339 -7.41 6.95 -16.18
C MET A 339 -8.46 7.88 -15.58
N ILE A 340 -8.26 8.37 -14.35
CA ILE A 340 -9.21 9.27 -13.68
C ILE A 340 -9.20 10.68 -14.25
N ARG A 341 -8.08 11.10 -14.83
CA ARG A 341 -7.98 12.40 -15.52
C ARG A 341 -8.53 12.39 -16.93
N ASP A 342 -8.82 11.21 -17.48
CA ASP A 342 -9.47 11.09 -18.77
C ASP A 342 -10.98 11.39 -18.62
N PRO A 343 -11.50 12.48 -19.22
CA PRO A 343 -12.90 12.84 -19.10
C PRO A 343 -13.86 11.82 -19.74
N ALA A 344 -13.35 10.92 -20.60
CA ALA A 344 -14.14 9.87 -21.22
C ALA A 344 -14.32 8.63 -20.34
N LEU A 345 -13.56 8.50 -19.24
CA LEU A 345 -13.62 7.35 -18.34
C LEU A 345 -14.40 7.68 -17.08
N THR A 346 -15.35 6.81 -16.72
CA THR A 346 -16.07 6.96 -15.45
C THR A 346 -15.25 6.39 -14.30
N LEU A 347 -15.48 6.91 -13.08
CA LEU A 347 -14.83 6.37 -11.87
C LEU A 347 -15.11 4.87 -11.68
N THR A 348 -16.29 4.40 -12.09
CA THR A 348 -16.70 3.00 -12.05
C THR A 348 -15.86 2.14 -13.00
N ASP A 349 -15.57 2.64 -14.21
CA ASP A 349 -14.70 1.94 -15.17
C ASP A 349 -13.29 1.77 -14.59
N VAL A 350 -12.74 2.85 -13.99
CA VAL A 350 -11.44 2.79 -13.33
C VAL A 350 -11.47 1.82 -12.14
N GLN A 351 -12.53 1.83 -11.33
CA GLN A 351 -12.68 0.87 -10.23
C GLN A 351 -12.67 -0.57 -10.75
N TRP A 352 -13.38 -0.85 -11.84
CA TRP A 352 -13.46 -2.15 -12.46
C TRP A 352 -12.08 -2.60 -13.00
N VAL A 353 -11.37 -1.73 -13.74
CA VAL A 353 -10.02 -1.99 -14.25
C VAL A 353 -9.03 -2.25 -13.12
N LEU A 354 -9.10 -1.48 -12.04
CA LEU A 354 -8.22 -1.65 -10.88
C LEU A 354 -8.61 -2.88 -10.04
N GLY A 355 -9.84 -3.38 -10.13
CA GLY A 355 -10.33 -4.49 -9.31
C GLY A 355 -10.40 -4.09 -7.84
N HIS A 356 -10.95 -2.91 -7.55
CA HIS A 356 -11.21 -2.44 -6.19
C HIS A 356 -12.60 -2.88 -5.73
N ALA A 357 -12.68 -3.48 -4.54
CA ALA A 357 -13.96 -3.93 -3.98
C ALA A 357 -14.87 -2.76 -3.56
N HIS A 358 -14.28 -1.62 -3.19
CA HIS A 358 -15.02 -0.43 -2.77
C HIS A 358 -14.57 0.79 -3.56
N LEU A 359 -15.53 1.64 -3.97
CA LEU A 359 -15.29 2.92 -4.64
C LEU A 359 -14.38 3.84 -3.82
N THR A 360 -14.49 3.81 -2.49
CA THR A 360 -13.62 4.55 -1.57
C THR A 360 -12.13 4.27 -1.74
N THR A 361 -11.76 3.12 -2.30
CA THR A 361 -10.35 2.78 -2.62
C THR A 361 -9.88 3.45 -3.91
N THR A 362 -10.79 3.86 -4.78
CA THR A 362 -10.53 4.61 -6.02
C THR A 362 -10.63 6.12 -5.80
N GLU A 363 -11.49 6.57 -4.89
CA GLU A 363 -11.63 8.00 -4.50
C GLU A 363 -10.31 8.63 -4.03
N ILE A 364 -9.38 7.84 -3.48
CA ILE A 364 -8.06 8.34 -3.06
C ILE A 364 -7.26 9.01 -4.18
N TYR A 365 -7.62 8.77 -5.44
CA TYR A 365 -6.98 9.37 -6.62
C TYR A 365 -7.70 10.62 -7.14
N LEU A 366 -8.89 10.94 -6.61
CA LEU A 366 -9.59 12.20 -6.89
C LEU A 366 -8.97 13.38 -6.13
N ALA A 367 -8.15 13.11 -5.11
CA ALA A 367 -7.47 14.15 -4.37
C ALA A 367 -6.47 14.86 -5.30
N PRO A 368 -6.67 16.17 -5.59
CA PRO A 368 -5.74 16.93 -6.41
C PRO A 368 -4.40 17.04 -5.68
N ARG A 369 -3.32 17.11 -6.45
CA ARG A 369 -1.99 17.24 -5.84
C ARG A 369 -1.82 18.64 -5.28
N GLN A 370 -1.07 18.78 -4.19
CA GLN A 370 -0.91 20.06 -3.51
C GLN A 370 -0.34 21.15 -4.45
N ASP A 371 0.62 20.79 -5.30
CA ASP A 371 1.20 21.62 -6.34
C ASP A 371 0.18 22.04 -7.41
N GLU A 372 -0.67 21.13 -7.85
CA GLU A 372 -1.77 21.42 -8.80
C GLU A 372 -2.76 22.41 -8.19
N VAL A 373 -3.21 22.18 -6.94
CA VAL A 373 -4.10 23.10 -6.22
C VAL A 373 -3.47 24.47 -6.05
N VAL A 374 -2.19 24.54 -5.67
CA VAL A 374 -1.48 25.82 -5.53
C VAL A 374 -1.43 26.56 -6.87
N ALA A 375 -1.07 25.88 -7.95
CA ALA A 375 -1.03 26.48 -9.28
C ALA A 375 -2.42 26.99 -9.75
N GLU A 376 -3.47 26.20 -9.54
CA GLU A 376 -4.85 26.57 -9.88
C GLU A 376 -5.35 27.77 -9.07
N VAL A 377 -5.05 27.81 -7.76
CA VAL A 377 -5.44 28.91 -6.87
C VAL A 377 -4.67 30.18 -7.22
N LEU A 378 -3.36 30.09 -7.51
CA LEU A 378 -2.57 31.23 -8.01
C LEU A 378 -3.11 31.75 -9.34
N ALA A 379 -3.45 30.85 -10.27
CA ALA A 379 -4.05 31.23 -11.54
C ALA A 379 -5.44 31.88 -11.35
N HIS A 380 -6.22 31.42 -10.37
CA HIS A 380 -7.48 32.08 -9.99
C HIS A 380 -7.23 33.50 -9.48
N HIS A 381 -6.27 33.71 -8.58
CA HIS A 381 -5.93 35.04 -8.07
C HIS A 381 -5.45 35.98 -9.19
N ALA A 382 -4.65 35.47 -10.14
CA ALA A 382 -4.23 36.25 -11.31
C ALA A 382 -5.44 36.71 -12.15
N ARG A 383 -6.36 35.80 -12.49
CA ARG A 383 -7.59 36.16 -13.22
C ARG A 383 -8.46 37.18 -12.49
N GLN A 384 -8.52 37.10 -11.15
CA GLN A 384 -9.26 38.08 -10.35
C GLN A 384 -8.55 39.44 -10.31
N ALA A 385 -7.22 39.47 -10.26
CA ALA A 385 -6.45 40.72 -10.34
C ALA A 385 -6.65 41.40 -11.70
N ASP A 386 -6.61 40.64 -12.79
CA ASP A 386 -6.86 41.16 -14.14
C ASP A 386 -8.27 41.75 -14.28
N ARG A 387 -9.29 41.09 -13.71
CA ARG A 387 -10.67 41.61 -13.67
C ARG A 387 -10.81 42.90 -12.87
N HIS A 388 -10.09 43.06 -11.77
CA HIS A 388 -10.10 44.31 -10.99
C HIS A 388 -9.28 45.42 -11.66
N ALA A 389 -8.33 45.06 -12.53
CA ALA A 389 -7.51 46.00 -13.29
C ALA A 389 -8.17 46.45 -14.60
N GLU A 390 -9.26 45.81 -15.04
CA GLU A 390 -10.08 46.32 -16.16
C GLU A 390 -10.62 47.71 -15.79
N PRO A 391 -10.29 48.75 -16.58
CA PRO A 391 -10.81 50.09 -16.32
C PRO A 391 -12.33 50.07 -16.38
N ALA A 392 -12.98 50.79 -15.46
CA ALA A 392 -14.41 51.07 -15.59
C ALA A 392 -14.65 51.64 -17.00
N PRO A 393 -15.72 51.20 -17.71
CA PRO A 393 -16.02 51.73 -19.03
C PRO A 393 -16.08 53.26 -18.94
N PRO A 394 -15.51 53.98 -19.92
CA PRO A 394 -15.50 55.44 -19.88
C PRO A 394 -16.93 55.94 -19.70
N PRO A 395 -17.15 57.01 -18.93
CA PRO A 395 -18.48 57.60 -18.81
C PRO A 395 -19.02 57.90 -20.22
N PRO A 396 -20.34 57.78 -20.43
CA PRO A 396 -20.95 58.07 -21.73
C PRO A 396 -20.51 59.45 -22.22
N ALA A 397 -20.33 59.61 -23.53
CA ALA A 397 -20.02 60.91 -24.12
C ALA A 397 -21.06 61.96 -23.67
N PRO A 398 -20.64 63.19 -23.32
CA PRO A 398 -21.56 64.23 -22.84
C PRO A 398 -22.64 64.50 -23.89
N GLY A 399 -23.90 64.25 -23.53
CA GLY A 399 -25.07 64.38 -24.40
C GLY A 399 -25.98 63.14 -24.45
N TYR A 400 -25.56 62.00 -23.89
CA TYR A 400 -26.41 60.82 -23.74
C TYR A 400 -26.89 60.66 -22.30
N ASP A 401 -28.20 60.53 -22.15
CA ASP A 401 -28.86 60.22 -20.89
C ASP A 401 -28.47 58.79 -20.42
N PRO A 402 -27.95 58.63 -19.18
CA PRO A 402 -27.53 57.33 -18.65
C PRO A 402 -28.64 56.26 -18.70
N GLU A 403 -29.89 56.64 -18.43
CA GLU A 403 -31.02 55.68 -18.44
C GLU A 403 -31.27 55.11 -19.84
N SER A 404 -31.14 55.96 -20.86
CA SER A 404 -31.30 55.57 -22.26
C SER A 404 -30.20 54.61 -22.72
N MET A 405 -28.98 54.73 -22.18
CA MET A 405 -27.85 53.85 -22.49
C MET A 405 -28.00 52.46 -21.84
N ASP A 406 -28.53 52.39 -20.61
CA ASP A 406 -28.74 51.12 -19.91
C ASP A 406 -29.82 50.26 -20.59
N VAL A 407 -30.83 50.88 -21.18
CA VAL A 407 -31.83 50.18 -22.02
C VAL A 407 -31.20 49.65 -23.32
N LEU A 408 -30.31 50.44 -23.96
CA LEU A 408 -29.70 50.12 -25.24
C LEU A 408 -28.66 48.98 -25.15
N PHE A 409 -27.92 48.91 -24.04
CA PHE A 409 -26.93 47.86 -23.79
C PHE A 409 -27.44 46.74 -22.87
N GLY A 410 -28.73 46.73 -22.52
CA GLY A 410 -29.37 45.67 -21.75
C GLY A 410 -28.81 45.53 -20.32
N ARG A 411 -28.43 46.64 -19.68
CA ARG A 411 -27.86 46.69 -18.33
C ARG A 411 -28.89 46.99 -17.24
N SER A 412 -30.17 47.06 -17.59
CA SER A 412 -31.26 47.28 -16.64
C SER A 412 -31.46 46.05 -15.74
N SER A 413 -30.91 46.13 -14.52
CA SER A 413 -31.15 45.32 -13.28
C SER A 413 -31.33 43.81 -13.39
#